data_AF-A0A060BZL6-F1
#
_entry.id   AF-A0A060BZL6-F1
#
_cell.length_a   1.000
_cell.length_b   1.000
_cell.length_c   1.000
_cell.angle_alpha   90.00
_cell.angle_beta   90.00
_cell.angle_gamma   90.00
#
_symmetry.space_group_name_H-M   'P 1'
#
loop_
_entity.id
_entity.type
_entity.pdbx_description
1 polymer ?
#
loop_
_entity_poly.entity_id
_entity_poly.type
_entity_poly.pdbx_seq_one_letter_code
_entity_poly.pdbx_strand_id
1 'polypeptide(L)'
;MEYAQKYRKELFENLVFDDHYIFLNYLSKNIAVYTDLLGYQRHQVLWIYNVLSHRPTQATTYTVDLFLERFAEEAYEILNQTPTSLEIK
;
A
#
# COMPACT_ATOMS: atom_id res chain seq x y z
N MET A 1 14.52 3.98 13.26
CA MET A 1 15.08 4.97 12.33
C MET A 1 13.96 5.78 11.66
N GLU A 2 12.87 5.10 11.37
CA GLU A 2 11.59 5.51 10.79
C GLU A 2 10.85 6.56 11.65
N TYR A 3 10.90 6.45 12.98
CA TYR A 3 10.37 7.47 13.89
C TYR A 3 11.13 8.80 13.83
N ALA A 4 12.43 8.78 13.52
CA ALA A 4 13.19 10.01 13.33
C ALA A 4 12.84 10.69 11.99
N GLN A 5 12.51 9.90 10.96
CA GLN A 5 11.95 10.43 9.71
C GLN A 5 10.57 11.03 9.92
N LYS A 6 9.73 10.38 10.74
CA LYS A 6 8.42 10.93 11.16
C LYS A 6 8.58 12.26 11.89
N TYR A 7 9.50 12.35 12.85
CA TYR A 7 9.78 13.61 13.55
C TYR A 7 10.23 14.73 12.58
N ARG A 8 11.08 14.39 11.60
CA ARG A 8 11.48 15.34 10.55
C ARG A 8 10.29 15.79 9.70
N LYS A 9 9.35 14.88 9.42
CA LYS A 9 8.10 15.20 8.72
C LYS A 9 7.25 16.19 9.52
N GLU A 10 7.04 15.93 10.81
CA GLU A 10 6.30 16.83 11.71
C GLU A 10 6.94 18.22 11.79
N LEU A 11 8.28 18.31 11.74
CA LEU A 11 8.99 19.59 11.67
C LEU A 11 8.68 20.38 10.38
N PHE A 12 8.51 19.67 9.25
CA PHE A 12 8.27 20.28 7.95
C PHE A 12 6.80 20.58 7.67
N GLU A 13 5.84 20.03 8.43
CA GLU A 13 4.40 20.28 8.23
C GLU A 13 3.99 21.76 8.25
N ASN A 14 4.73 22.59 8.99
CA ASN A 14 4.44 24.03 9.12
C ASN A 14 5.21 24.90 8.11
N LEU A 15 5.93 24.28 7.18
CA LEU A 15 6.79 24.94 6.21
C LEU A 15 6.38 24.50 4.80
N VAL A 16 6.41 25.42 3.84
CA VAL A 16 6.07 25.09 2.44
C VAL A 16 7.30 24.47 1.77
N PHE A 17 7.56 23.20 2.07
CA PHE A 17 8.59 22.39 1.41
C PHE A 17 7.93 21.21 0.69
N ASP A 18 8.45 20.88 -0.50
CA ASP A 18 8.05 19.71 -1.27
C ASP A 18 8.91 18.51 -0.85
N ASP A 19 8.64 17.97 0.33
CA ASP A 19 9.43 16.92 0.95
C ASP A 19 9.01 15.51 0.49
N HIS A 20 10.00 14.63 0.34
CA HIS A 20 9.83 13.28 -0.16
C HIS A 20 10.62 12.27 0.69
N TYR A 21 10.02 11.10 0.93
CA TYR A 21 10.54 10.02 1.75
C TYR A 21 10.73 8.76 0.90
N ILE A 22 11.99 8.34 0.77
CA ILE A 22 12.40 7.29 -0.16
C ILE A 22 12.57 5.96 0.59
N PHE A 23 11.88 4.93 0.09
CA PHE A 23 11.94 3.57 0.61
C PHE A 23 12.51 2.65 -0.47
N LEU A 24 13.59 1.93 -0.14
CA LEU A 24 14.32 1.08 -1.10
C LEU A 24 14.12 -0.41 -0.86
N ASN A 25 13.66 -0.80 0.33
CA ASN A 25 13.48 -2.20 0.69
C ASN A 25 12.23 -2.80 0.03
N TYR A 26 12.30 -4.10 -0.25
CA TYR A 26 11.11 -4.87 -0.59
C TYR A 26 10.19 -5.01 0.62
N LEU A 27 8.88 -4.90 0.38
CA LEU A 27 7.83 -5.05 1.37
C LEU A 27 6.78 -6.02 0.80
N SER A 28 6.41 -7.04 1.57
CA SER A 28 5.39 -8.01 1.17
C SER A 28 3.96 -7.47 1.31
N LYS A 29 3.77 -6.36 2.03
CA LYS A 29 2.49 -5.65 2.14
C LYS A 29 2.56 -4.34 1.38
N ASN A 30 1.40 -3.83 0.98
CA ASN A 30 1.28 -2.52 0.36
C ASN A 30 1.93 -1.45 1.28
N ILE A 31 2.87 -0.67 0.73
CA ILE A 31 3.61 0.35 1.47
C ILE A 31 2.69 1.40 2.11
N ALA A 32 1.55 1.72 1.48
CA ALA A 32 0.57 2.68 1.99
C ALA A 32 0.09 2.31 3.40
N VAL A 33 -0.02 1.01 3.72
CA VAL A 33 -0.43 0.56 5.07
C VAL A 33 0.52 1.07 6.14
N TYR A 34 1.82 1.07 5.88
CA TYR A 34 2.82 1.52 6.85
C TYR A 34 2.94 3.04 6.87
N THR A 35 2.93 3.68 5.71
CA THR A 35 3.15 5.13 5.61
C THR A 35 1.94 5.92 6.08
N ASP A 36 0.72 5.43 5.85
CA ASP A 36 -0.51 6.05 6.35
C ASP A 36 -0.54 6.00 7.90
N LEU A 37 -0.10 4.89 8.51
CA LEU A 37 0.03 4.77 9.98
C LEU A 37 1.08 5.74 10.57
N LEU A 38 2.11 6.06 9.80
CA LEU A 38 3.13 7.04 10.19
C LEU A 38 2.73 8.48 9.87
N GLY A 39 1.59 8.68 9.20
CA GLY A 39 1.02 9.98 8.88
C GLY A 39 1.64 10.65 7.65
N TYR A 40 2.34 9.92 6.78
CA TYR A 40 2.84 10.49 5.53
C TYR A 40 1.70 10.71 4.53
N GLN A 41 1.77 11.80 3.76
CA GLN A 41 0.91 11.97 2.61
C GLN A 41 1.41 11.09 1.46
N ARG A 42 0.48 10.52 0.68
CA ARG A 42 0.83 9.56 -0.37
C ARG A 42 1.77 10.12 -1.45
N HIS A 43 1.64 11.41 -1.76
CA HIS A 43 2.52 12.09 -2.73
C HIS A 43 3.95 12.26 -2.20
N GLN A 44 4.16 12.27 -0.88
CA GLN A 44 5.49 12.35 -0.27
C GLN A 44 6.23 11.01 -0.30
N VAL A 45 5.55 9.89 -0.61
CA VAL A 45 6.12 8.54 -0.49
C VAL A 45 6.65 8.05 -1.84
N LEU A 46 7.96 7.87 -1.92
CA LEU A 46 8.64 7.27 -3.07
C LEU A 46 9.15 5.88 -2.72
N TRP A 47 8.46 4.85 -3.22
CA TRP A 47 8.92 3.47 -3.12
C TRP A 47 9.56 3.03 -4.42
N ILE A 48 10.75 2.41 -4.39
CA ILE A 48 11.51 2.07 -5.60
C ILE A 48 10.67 1.30 -6.64
N TYR A 49 9.86 0.33 -6.21
CA TYR A 49 9.01 -0.46 -7.09
C TYR A 49 7.85 0.34 -7.69
N ASN A 50 7.31 1.31 -6.94
CA ASN A 50 6.27 2.23 -7.42
C ASN A 50 6.83 3.16 -8.50
N VAL A 51 8.01 3.73 -8.26
CA VAL A 51 8.70 4.62 -9.20
C VAL A 51 9.00 3.89 -10.52
N LEU A 52 9.58 2.67 -10.43
CA LEU A 52 9.93 1.87 -11.62
C LEU A 52 8.70 1.35 -12.38
N SER A 53 7.57 1.17 -11.72
CA SER A 53 6.32 0.74 -12.36
C SER A 53 5.42 1.90 -12.78
N HIS A 54 5.84 3.14 -12.54
CA HIS A 54 5.04 4.35 -12.75
C HIS A 54 3.67 4.32 -12.04
N ARG A 55 3.61 3.69 -10.86
CA ARG A 55 2.39 3.58 -10.05
C ARG A 55 2.53 4.44 -8.79
N PRO A 56 1.58 5.34 -8.49
CA PRO A 56 1.64 6.13 -7.27
C PRO A 56 1.36 5.26 -6.03
N THR A 57 1.80 5.74 -4.88
CA THR A 57 1.42 5.14 -3.59
C THR A 57 -0.07 5.34 -3.34
N GLN A 58 -0.81 4.24 -3.14
CA GLN A 58 -2.26 4.27 -2.93
C GLN A 58 -2.74 3.07 -2.11
N ALA A 59 -3.90 3.21 -1.46
CA ALA A 59 -4.55 2.11 -0.78
C ALA A 59 -4.98 1.01 -1.76
N THR A 60 -4.99 -0.23 -1.29
CA THR A 60 -5.57 -1.35 -2.04
C THR A 60 -7.08 -1.20 -2.08
N THR A 61 -7.64 -1.16 -3.29
CA THR A 61 -9.10 -1.15 -3.54
C THR A 61 -9.60 -2.44 -4.18
N TYR A 62 -8.69 -3.39 -4.44
CA TYR A 62 -9.01 -4.68 -5.04
C TYR A 62 -9.73 -5.57 -4.03
N THR A 63 -11.00 -5.87 -4.29
CA THR A 63 -11.87 -6.64 -3.39
C THR A 63 -11.82 -8.14 -3.69
N VAL A 64 -12.39 -8.93 -2.78
CA VAL A 64 -12.62 -10.36 -2.99
C VAL A 64 -13.56 -10.58 -4.19
N ASP A 65 -14.59 -9.77 -4.34
CA ASP A 65 -15.53 -9.90 -5.48
C ASP A 65 -14.80 -9.70 -6.82
N LEU A 66 -13.96 -8.66 -6.93
CA LEU A 66 -13.11 -8.41 -8.11
C LEU A 66 -12.11 -9.54 -8.35
N PHE A 67 -11.63 -10.19 -7.30
CA PHE A 67 -10.79 -11.38 -7.41
C PHE A 67 -11.57 -12.53 -8.05
N LEU A 68 -12.77 -12.82 -7.54
CA LEU A 68 -13.61 -13.93 -8.00
C LEU A 68 -14.16 -13.72 -9.43
N GLU A 69 -14.47 -12.49 -9.82
CA GLU A 69 -14.89 -12.15 -11.19
C GLU A 69 -13.87 -12.59 -12.26
N ARG A 70 -12.57 -12.60 -11.93
CA ARG A 70 -11.53 -13.07 -12.85
C ARG A 70 -11.58 -14.56 -13.13
N PHE A 71 -12.18 -15.33 -12.23
CA PHE A 71 -12.38 -16.76 -12.38
C PHE A 71 -13.76 -17.08 -12.95
N ALA A 72 -14.61 -16.11 -13.30
CA ALA A 72 -15.96 -16.40 -13.78
C ALA A 72 -16.03 -17.27 -15.06
N GLU A 73 -14.92 -17.42 -15.79
CA GLU A 73 -14.78 -18.34 -16.93
C GLU A 73 -14.37 -19.77 -16.51
N GLU A 74 -13.82 -19.96 -15.31
CA GLU A 74 -13.41 -21.24 -14.72
C GLU A 74 -14.35 -21.61 -13.56
N ALA A 75 -14.86 -22.84 -13.53
CA ALA A 75 -15.69 -23.27 -12.40
C ALA A 75 -14.83 -23.37 -11.13
N TYR A 76 -14.99 -22.43 -10.20
CA TYR A 76 -14.35 -22.48 -8.89
C TYR A 76 -15.34 -22.89 -7.80
N GLU A 77 -14.84 -23.59 -6.78
CA GLU A 77 -15.60 -23.96 -5.58
C GLU A 77 -15.04 -23.21 -4.36
N ILE A 78 -15.90 -22.49 -3.62
CA ILE A 78 -15.49 -21.87 -2.35
C ILE A 78 -15.45 -22.97 -1.27
N LEU A 79 -14.24 -23.28 -0.81
CA LEU A 79 -14.02 -24.28 0.24
C LEU A 79 -14.24 -23.67 1.64
N ASN A 80 -13.81 -22.42 1.85
CA ASN A 80 -13.91 -21.74 3.14
C ASN A 80 -13.84 -20.21 2.99
N GLN A 81 -14.58 -19.46 3.82
CA GLN A 81 -14.54 -18.01 3.85
C GLN A 81 -14.66 -17.48 5.29
N THR A 82 -13.69 -16.66 5.69
CA THR A 82 -13.71 -15.88 6.94
C THR A 82 -13.65 -14.38 6.62
N PRO A 83 -13.81 -13.48 7.61
CA PRO A 83 -13.66 -12.04 7.37
C PRO A 83 -12.28 -11.62 6.82
N THR A 84 -11.24 -12.46 6.97
CA THR A 84 -9.85 -12.15 6.57
C THR A 84 -9.24 -13.16 5.61
N SER A 85 -9.95 -14.23 5.23
CA SER A 85 -9.42 -15.28 4.37
C SER A 85 -10.47 -15.87 3.44
N LEU A 86 -10.05 -16.27 2.24
CA LEU A 86 -10.85 -17.00 1.26
C LEU A 86 -10.03 -18.18 0.72
N GLU A 87 -10.65 -19.35 0.63
CA GLU A 87 -10.07 -20.57 0.07
C GLU A 87 -10.98 -21.08 -1.07
N ILE A 88 -10.40 -21.26 -2.26
CA ILE A 88 -11.10 -21.74 -3.46
C ILE A 88 -10.34 -22.90 -4.10
N LYS A 89 -11.07 -23.77 -4.82
CA LYS A 89 -10.55 -24.90 -5.59
C LYS A 89 -10.96 -24.80 -7.05
#